data_AF-A0A7K3GHL7-F1
#
_entry.id   AF-A0A7K3GHL7-F1
#
_cell.length_a   1.000
_cell.length_b   1.000
_cell.length_c   1.000
_cell.angle_alpha   90.00
_cell.angle_beta   90.00
_cell.angle_gamma   90.00
#
_symmetry.space_group_name_H-M   'P 1'
#
loop_
_entity.id
_entity.type
_entity.pdbx_description
1 polymer ?
#
loop_
_entity_poly.entity_id
_entity_poly.type
_entity_poly.pdbx_seq_one_letter_code
_entity_poly.pdbx_strand_id
1 'polypeptide(L)'
;MPHVHITLSPRITRVLDHTDLVTALNALVVDRSGSSGVSKTSVVPAETYGGGMVMHVEVALLHGRTPAVKAHLSEGVLELIATHLSKAGMEAVDLSVVVRDLPNSYRLSQIRSRAGTAQT
;
A
#
# COMPACT_ATOMS: atom_id res chain seq x y z
N MET A 1 -10.71 6.91 1.79
CA MET A 1 -9.48 7.65 1.44
C MET A 1 -8.28 6.94 2.07
N PRO A 2 -7.73 5.92 1.40
CA PRO A 2 -6.61 5.15 1.92
C PRO A 2 -5.26 5.81 1.62
N HIS A 3 -4.32 5.70 2.56
CA HIS A 3 -2.89 5.85 2.30
C HIS A 3 -2.23 4.51 2.57
N VAL A 4 -1.37 4.09 1.66
CA VAL A 4 -0.62 2.85 1.77
C VAL A 4 0.86 3.21 1.73
N HIS A 5 1.61 2.69 2.69
CA HIS A 5 3.06 2.84 2.71
C HIS A 5 3.68 1.46 2.73
N ILE A 6 4.55 1.19 1.75
CA ILE A 6 5.29 -0.06 1.63
C ILE A 6 6.74 0.22 1.95
N THR A 7 7.25 -0.41 3.00
CA THR A 7 8.67 -0.44 3.33
C THR A 7 9.21 -1.83 3.01
N LEU A 8 10.30 -1.93 2.26
CA LEU A 8 10.82 -3.23 1.80
C LEU A 8 12.35 -3.25 1.75
N SER A 9 12.93 -4.45 1.86
CA SER A 9 14.37 -4.65 1.66
C SER A 9 14.82 -4.20 0.25
N PRO A 10 16.03 -3.63 0.08
CA PRO A 10 16.45 -3.06 -1.21
C PRO A 10 16.59 -4.09 -2.34
N ARG A 11 16.70 -5.39 -2.01
CA ARG A 11 16.70 -6.47 -3.00
C ARG A 11 15.31 -6.68 -3.61
N ILE A 12 14.25 -6.53 -2.82
CA ILE A 12 12.86 -6.73 -3.29
C ILE A 12 12.49 -5.66 -4.34
N THR A 13 12.94 -4.41 -4.16
CA THR A 13 12.62 -3.33 -5.12
C THR A 13 13.17 -3.60 -6.53
N ARG A 14 14.27 -4.36 -6.67
CA ARG A 14 14.89 -4.59 -7.97
C ARG A 14 14.18 -5.65 -8.82
N VAL A 15 13.45 -6.55 -8.18
CA VAL A 15 12.85 -7.74 -8.84
C VAL A 15 11.35 -7.63 -9.00
N LEU A 16 10.71 -6.83 -8.15
CA LEU A 16 9.26 -6.71 -8.12
C LEU A 16 8.78 -5.73 -9.19
N ASP A 17 7.73 -6.10 -9.93
CA ASP A 17 6.98 -5.14 -10.73
C ASP A 17 6.12 -4.26 -9.82
N HIS A 18 6.64 -3.08 -9.50
CA HIS A 18 5.96 -2.12 -8.62
C HIS A 18 4.68 -1.58 -9.21
N THR A 19 4.61 -1.42 -10.54
CA THR A 19 3.43 -0.85 -11.19
C THR A 19 2.27 -1.84 -11.13
N ASP A 20 2.53 -3.11 -11.43
CA ASP A 20 1.55 -4.18 -11.30
C ASP A 20 1.10 -4.36 -9.85
N LEU A 21 2.05 -4.45 -8.90
CA LEU A 21 1.72 -4.58 -7.48
C LEU A 21 0.88 -3.41 -6.97
N VAL A 22 1.31 -2.17 -7.20
CA VAL A 22 0.62 -0.98 -6.68
C VAL A 22 -0.77 -0.85 -7.30
N THR A 23 -0.93 -1.21 -8.58
CA THR A 23 -2.23 -1.21 -9.24
C THR A 23 -3.19 -2.21 -8.58
N ALA A 24 -2.76 -3.46 -8.41
CA ALA A 24 -3.57 -4.49 -7.77
C ALA A 24 -3.86 -4.16 -6.29
N LEU A 25 -2.87 -3.66 -5.56
CA LEU A 25 -3.01 -3.30 -4.15
C LEU A 25 -3.98 -2.13 -3.95
N ASN A 26 -3.91 -1.11 -4.80
CA ASN A 26 -4.83 0.03 -4.74
C ASN A 26 -6.27 -0.41 -4.97
N ALA A 27 -6.51 -1.29 -5.95
CA ALA A 27 -7.84 -1.83 -6.21
C ALA A 27 -8.37 -2.61 -5.00
N LEU A 28 -7.56 -3.53 -4.47
CA LEU A 28 -7.91 -4.35 -3.30
C LEU A 28 -8.24 -3.49 -2.07
N VAL A 29 -7.40 -2.50 -1.76
CA VAL A 29 -7.59 -1.63 -0.58
C VAL A 29 -8.86 -0.81 -0.73
N VAL A 30 -9.14 -0.25 -1.90
CA VAL A 30 -10.35 0.53 -2.15
C VAL A 30 -11.59 -0.33 -1.95
N ASP A 31 -11.61 -1.51 -2.57
CA ASP A 31 -12.72 -2.46 -2.51
C ASP A 31 -12.98 -2.95 -1.08
N ARG A 32 -12.00 -3.61 -0.45
CA ARG A 32 -12.18 -4.24 0.87
C ARG A 32 -12.32 -3.26 2.03
N SER A 33 -11.85 -2.01 1.88
CA SER A 33 -12.09 -0.97 2.91
C SER A 33 -13.44 -0.25 2.76
N GLY A 34 -14.18 -0.51 1.67
CA GLY A 34 -15.38 0.25 1.30
C GLY A 34 -15.07 1.74 1.11
N SER A 35 -13.91 2.08 0.55
CA SER A 35 -13.53 3.47 0.30
C SER A 35 -14.10 3.94 -1.04
N SER A 36 -14.72 5.12 -1.07
CA SER A 36 -15.13 5.78 -2.31
C SER A 36 -14.04 6.63 -2.97
N GLY A 37 -12.88 6.80 -2.30
CA GLY A 37 -11.75 7.58 -2.80
C GLY A 37 -10.59 6.73 -3.29
N VAL A 38 -9.68 7.35 -4.04
CA VAL A 38 -8.46 6.71 -4.58
C VAL A 38 -7.43 6.43 -3.47
N SER A 39 -6.84 5.24 -3.51
CA SER A 39 -5.68 4.85 -2.68
C SER A 39 -4.41 5.57 -3.12
N LYS A 40 -3.65 6.12 -2.18
CA LYS A 40 -2.35 6.75 -2.43
C LYS A 40 -1.28 5.83 -1.87
N THR A 41 -0.34 5.40 -2.72
CA THR A 41 0.66 4.41 -2.34
C THR A 41 2.05 4.96 -2.54
N SER A 42 2.88 4.87 -1.51
CA SER A 42 4.33 5.09 -1.60
C SER A 42 5.07 3.79 -1.33
N VAL A 43 6.19 3.62 -2.02
CA VAL A 43 7.09 2.48 -1.85
C VAL A 43 8.47 3.03 -1.52
N VAL A 44 9.03 2.58 -0.41
CA VAL A 44 10.33 3.07 0.10
C VAL A 44 11.23 1.87 0.40
N PRO A 45 12.41 1.78 -0.25
CA PRO A 45 13.42 0.83 0.18
C PRO A 45 14.02 1.26 1.52
N ALA A 46 14.17 0.32 2.45
CA ALA A 46 14.82 0.56 3.74
C ALA A 46 15.93 -0.46 3.97
N GLU A 47 17.00 -0.05 4.67
CA GLU A 47 18.03 -0.98 5.11
C GLU A 47 17.45 -1.96 6.14
N THR A 48 17.87 -3.22 6.04
CA THR A 48 17.33 -4.31 6.86
C THR A 48 18.46 -5.04 7.56
N TYR A 49 18.35 -5.15 8.87
CA TYR A 49 19.34 -5.75 9.75
C TYR A 49 18.76 -7.06 10.33
N GLY A 50 19.60 -8.07 10.58
CA GLY A 50 19.16 -9.37 11.11
C GLY A 50 19.03 -10.52 10.10
N GLY A 51 19.50 -10.34 8.86
CA GLY A 51 19.75 -11.43 7.90
C GLY A 51 18.56 -11.86 7.02
N GLY A 52 17.34 -11.43 7.33
CA GLY A 52 16.13 -11.72 6.53
C GLY A 52 15.76 -10.61 5.54
N MET A 53 14.95 -10.97 4.53
CA MET A 53 14.27 -10.00 3.67
C MET A 53 12.91 -9.67 4.27
N VAL A 54 12.60 -8.39 4.41
CA VAL A 54 11.35 -7.93 4.99
C VAL A 54 10.56 -7.07 4.02
N MET A 55 9.23 -7.19 4.09
CA MET A 55 8.30 -6.22 3.53
C MET A 55 7.23 -5.91 4.58
N HIS A 56 7.05 -4.62 4.87
CA HIS A 56 6.02 -4.13 5.75
C HIS A 56 5.08 -3.20 5.01
N VAL A 57 3.78 -3.37 5.20
CA VAL A 57 2.75 -2.50 4.62
C VAL A 57 1.90 -1.88 5.71
N GLU A 58 1.83 -0.56 5.70
CA GLU A 58 0.87 0.20 6.48
C GLU A 58 -0.27 0.67 5.58
N VAL A 59 -1.51 0.40 5.98
CA VAL A 59 -2.71 0.96 5.36
C VAL A 59 -3.40 1.87 6.38
N ALA A 60 -3.39 3.18 6.12
CA ALA A 60 -4.05 4.16 6.95
C ALA A 60 -5.40 4.57 6.32
N LEU A 61 -6.48 4.41 7.08
CA LEU A 61 -7.86 4.69 6.66
C LEU A 61 -8.46 5.81 7.51
N LEU A 62 -9.45 6.53 6.96
CA LEU A 62 -10.34 7.31 7.82
C LEU A 62 -11.08 6.38 8.80
N HIS A 63 -11.35 6.90 10.00
CA HIS A 63 -12.11 6.19 11.03
C HIS A 63 -13.45 5.63 10.51
N GLY A 64 -13.98 4.62 11.18
CA GLY A 64 -15.30 4.05 10.91
C GLY A 64 -15.31 2.65 10.32
N ARG A 65 -14.15 1.99 10.19
CA ARG A 65 -14.09 0.55 9.87
C ARG A 65 -13.96 -0.25 11.16
N THR A 66 -14.70 -1.35 11.24
CA THR A 66 -14.63 -2.27 12.39
C THR A 66 -13.27 -2.98 12.41
N PRO A 67 -12.84 -3.50 13.58
CA PRO A 67 -11.63 -4.32 13.66
C PRO A 67 -11.65 -5.53 12.70
N ALA A 68 -12.81 -6.17 12.52
CA ALA A 68 -12.95 -7.31 11.61
C ALA A 68 -12.70 -6.93 10.13
N VAL A 69 -13.22 -5.78 9.67
CA VAL A 69 -12.95 -5.27 8.32
C VAL A 69 -11.46 -4.96 8.13
N LYS A 70 -10.82 -4.39 9.16
CA LYS A 70 -9.38 -4.09 9.13
C LYS A 70 -8.54 -5.38 9.08
N ALA A 71 -8.89 -6.39 9.87
CA ALA A 71 -8.21 -7.68 9.86
C ALA A 71 -8.34 -8.38 8.50
N HIS A 72 -9.56 -8.43 7.96
CA HIS A 72 -9.82 -9.02 6.65
C HIS A 72 -9.09 -8.29 5.50
N LEU A 73 -8.96 -6.97 5.61
CA LEU A 73 -8.13 -6.19 4.69
C LEU A 73 -6.64 -6.54 4.83
N SER A 74 -6.12 -6.65 6.06
CA SER A 74 -4.73 -7.07 6.28
C SER A 74 -4.43 -8.43 5.65
N GLU A 75 -5.29 -9.41 5.86
CA GLU A 75 -5.18 -10.76 5.27
C GLU A 75 -5.15 -10.71 3.74
N GLY A 76 -6.07 -9.96 3.13
CA GLY A 76 -6.10 -9.79 1.68
C GLY A 76 -4.82 -9.16 1.12
N VAL A 77 -4.26 -8.17 1.81
CA VAL A 77 -3.02 -7.53 1.40
C VAL A 77 -1.85 -8.52 1.52
N LEU A 78 -1.81 -9.33 2.58
CA LEU A 78 -0.81 -10.39 2.75
C LEU A 78 -0.85 -11.37 1.57
N GLU A 79 -2.02 -11.91 1.25
CA GLU A 79 -2.22 -12.88 0.16
C GLU A 79 -1.82 -12.29 -1.21
N LEU A 80 -2.24 -11.06 -1.48
CA LEU A 80 -1.90 -10.36 -2.71
C LEU A 80 -0.37 -10.23 -2.85
N ILE A 81 0.28 -9.66 -1.84
CA ILE A 81 1.72 -9.40 -1.90
C ILE A 81 2.51 -10.71 -1.99
N ALA A 82 2.12 -11.74 -1.23
CA ALA A 82 2.73 -13.06 -1.32
C ALA A 82 2.68 -13.59 -2.77
N THR A 83 1.55 -13.42 -3.45
CA THR A 83 1.41 -13.81 -4.87
C THR A 83 2.39 -13.05 -5.78
N HIS A 84 2.56 -11.74 -5.60
CA HIS A 84 3.51 -10.96 -6.41
C HIS A 84 4.97 -11.31 -6.10
N LEU A 85 5.31 -11.57 -4.83
CA LEU A 85 6.64 -12.02 -4.43
C LEU A 85 6.98 -13.39 -5.03
N SER A 86 6.05 -14.35 -4.98
CA SER A 86 6.23 -15.66 -5.61
C SER A 86 6.40 -15.55 -7.13
N LYS A 87 5.60 -14.72 -7.81
CA LYS A 87 5.76 -14.46 -9.26
C LYS A 87 7.14 -13.88 -9.60
N ALA A 88 7.71 -13.08 -8.70
CA ALA A 88 9.05 -12.51 -8.85
C ALA A 88 10.18 -13.49 -8.45
N GLY A 89 9.85 -14.75 -8.12
CA GLY A 89 10.83 -15.76 -7.71
C GLY A 89 11.46 -15.50 -6.35
N MET A 90 10.79 -14.73 -5.49
CA MET A 90 11.28 -14.43 -4.15
C MET A 90 10.80 -15.48 -3.14
N GLU A 91 11.75 -16.05 -2.42
CA GLU A 91 11.51 -16.98 -1.32
C GLU A 91 11.98 -16.36 0.00
N ALA A 92 11.42 -16.81 1.13
CA ALA A 92 11.80 -16.39 2.49
C ALA A 92 11.77 -14.86 2.72
N VAL A 93 10.64 -14.22 2.40
CA VAL A 93 10.36 -12.83 2.75
C VAL A 93 9.41 -12.78 3.95
N ASP A 94 9.83 -12.15 5.03
CA ASP A 94 8.97 -11.85 6.17
C ASP A 94 8.03 -10.70 5.81
N LEU A 95 6.75 -11.03 5.65
CA LEU A 95 5.72 -10.09 5.25
C LEU A 95 4.82 -9.72 6.43
N SER A 96 4.56 -8.42 6.60
CA SER A 96 3.65 -7.93 7.64
C SER A 96 2.77 -6.78 7.13
N VAL A 97 1.55 -6.71 7.65
CA VAL A 97 0.58 -5.67 7.28
C VAL A 97 -0.08 -5.13 8.55
N VAL A 98 -0.26 -3.82 8.61
CA VAL A 98 -1.09 -3.17 9.62
C VAL A 98 -2.10 -2.25 8.94
N VAL A 99 -3.37 -2.37 9.34
CA VAL A 99 -4.43 -1.44 8.95
C VAL A 99 -4.80 -0.59 10.17
N ARG A 100 -4.65 0.72 10.06
CA ARG A 100 -4.88 1.66 11.17
C ARG A 100 -5.77 2.83 10.78
N ASP A 101 -6.28 3.52 11.80
CA ASP A 101 -6.96 4.78 11.58
C ASP A 101 -5.95 5.93 11.43
N LEU A 102 -6.28 6.83 10.51
CA LEU A 102 -5.68 8.15 10.44
C LEU A 102 -6.08 8.95 11.70
N PRO A 103 -5.17 9.77 12.25
CA PRO A 103 -5.47 10.58 13.42
C PRO A 103 -6.52 11.66 13.09
N ASN A 104 -7.24 12.16 14.11
CA ASN A 104 -8.24 13.23 13.96
C ASN A 104 -7.67 14.54 13.38
N SER A 105 -6.35 14.73 13.45
CA SER A 105 -5.64 15.85 12.82
C SER A 105 -5.44 15.69 11.32
N TYR A 106 -5.78 14.54 10.73
CA TYR A 106 -5.64 14.32 9.29
C TYR A 106 -6.44 15.35 8.48
N ARG A 107 -5.76 16.00 7.53
CA ARG A 107 -6.35 16.95 6.57
C ARG A 107 -5.81 16.61 5.18
N LEU A 108 -6.66 16.81 4.17
CA LEU A 108 -6.31 16.61 2.78
C LEU A 108 -6.60 17.89 2.01
N SER A 109 -5.62 18.38 1.26
CA SER A 109 -5.84 19.33 0.17
C SER A 109 -5.41 18.68 -1.14
N GLN A 110 -6.09 19.03 -2.23
CA GLN A 110 -5.70 18.63 -3.57
C GLN A 110 -5.34 19.89 -4.34
N ILE A 111 -4.07 20.02 -4.70
CA ILE A 111 -3.63 21.07 -5.62
C ILE A 111 -3.83 20.50 -7.03
N ARG A 112 -4.83 21.01 -7.74
CA ARG A 112 -5.00 20.73 -9.17
C ARG A 112 -4.33 21.87 -9.93
N SER A 113 -3.40 21.59 -10.83
CA SER A 113 -2.99 22.61 -11.78
C SER A 113 -4.17 22.90 -12.70
N ARG A 114 -4.48 24.18 -12.93
CA ARG A 114 -5.30 24.55 -14.08
C ARG A 114 -4.47 24.21 -15.31
N ALA A 115 -4.84 23.17 -16.05
CA ALA A 115 -4.35 23.02 -17.41
C ALA A 115 -4.76 24.30 -18.16
N GLY A 116 -3.77 25.09 -18.57
CA GLY A 116 -3.99 26.32 -19.30
C GLY A 116 -4.72 26.04 -20.61
N THR A 117 -5.89 26.65 -20.78
CA THR A 117 -6.45 26.92 -22.10
C THR A 117 -5.51 27.85 -22.83
N ALA A 118 -4.56 27.31 -23.59
CA ALA A 118 -3.97 28.02 -24.71
C ALA A 118 -4.87 27.75 -25.93
N GLN A 119 -5.90 28.59 -26.08
CA GLN A 119 -6.51 28.86 -27.38
C GLN A 119 -5.58 29.83 -28.12
N THR A 120 -5.01 29.41 -29.25
CA THR A 120 -5.08 30.01 -30.60
C THR A 120 -3.89 29.56 -31.44
#